data_AF-A0A1S3QXG0-F1
#
_entry.id   AF-A0A1S3QXG0-F1
#
_cell.length_a   1.000
_cell.length_b   1.000
_cell.length_c   1.000
_cell.angle_alpha   90.00
_cell.angle_beta   90.00
_cell.angle_gamma   90.00
#
_symmetry.space_group_name_H-M   'P 1'
#
loop_
_entity.id
_entity.type
_entity.pdbx_description
1 polymer ?
#
loop_
_entity_poly.entity_id
_entity_poly.type
_entity_poly.pdbx_seq_one_letter_code
_entity_poly.pdbx_strand_id
1 'polypeptide(L)'
;MIEPQLNGENNSPEMQKDSKEIEYQKQAGDNDYKNSIPIKGVNRGHLFPCSHAHDLDTQKSTFTLTNIVPQVVSFNNGRWKKMECKVQTTLKLNCKDANDQIKAYVVTGAVPSNNNTLKNRVNIPDLMWTAYCCYNNNLKQWVAQAHWGENQKEDNKTLPSNTLAELYDMLDRHYGGGGDVQVFPDQCPKGDILRELLLKDGDVHDHSVYYNDCVYSSVGVKVEKFSDVPQCQNFFLEGTTPNLTGILVDGTVQNQNRYKPICQLFNNIYRFATLYDTTNRIPVFSAYTFTGPPTDPRPHQPWMIEPQVGLMFSHIT
;
A
#
# COMPACT_ATOMS: atom_id res chain seq x y z
N MET A 1 -0.64 14.42 -0.65
CA MET A 1 0.38 14.99 0.25
C MET A 1 1.75 14.52 -0.23
N ILE A 2 2.82 15.18 0.18
CA ILE A 2 4.22 14.91 -0.25
C ILE A 2 5.15 14.93 0.95
N GLU A 3 6.32 14.32 0.81
CA GLU A 3 7.36 14.16 1.83
C GLU A 3 8.48 15.21 1.64
N PRO A 4 8.47 16.37 2.33
CA PRO A 4 9.39 17.48 2.03
C PRO A 4 10.86 17.09 2.18
N GLN A 5 11.16 16.21 3.13
CA GLN A 5 12.47 15.66 3.47
C GLN A 5 13.09 14.78 2.36
N LEU A 6 12.32 14.36 1.36
CA LEU A 6 12.87 13.75 0.13
C LEU A 6 13.49 14.80 -0.81
N ASN A 7 13.07 16.06 -0.71
CA ASN A 7 13.47 17.15 -1.61
C ASN A 7 14.50 18.11 -1.00
N GLY A 8 14.81 17.98 0.30
CA GLY A 8 15.84 18.75 0.99
C GLY A 8 16.00 18.26 2.43
N GLU A 9 17.22 18.04 2.90
CA GLU A 9 17.44 17.33 4.18
C GLU A 9 17.13 18.18 5.41
N ASN A 10 17.16 19.51 5.26
CA ASN A 10 16.73 20.47 6.30
C ASN A 10 15.23 20.78 6.25
N ASN A 11 14.48 20.22 5.30
CA ASN A 11 13.04 20.43 5.26
C ASN A 11 12.39 19.71 6.45
N SER A 12 11.29 20.26 6.96
CA SER A 12 10.50 19.60 7.97
C SER A 12 10.19 18.17 7.53
N PRO A 13 10.26 17.17 8.43
CA PRO A 13 9.74 15.87 8.11
C PRO A 13 8.21 15.94 7.86
N GLU A 14 7.49 16.99 8.28
CA GLU A 14 6.02 17.14 8.17
C GLU A 14 5.51 17.02 6.69
N MET A 15 5.09 15.83 6.18
CA MET A 15 4.19 15.54 5.05
C MET A 15 3.31 16.76 4.76
N GLN A 16 3.61 17.48 3.70
CA GLN A 16 2.86 18.68 3.38
C GLN A 16 1.79 18.42 2.34
N LYS A 17 0.83 19.34 2.29
CA LYS A 17 -0.01 19.47 1.10
C LYS A 17 0.90 19.68 -0.10
N ASP A 18 0.59 19.00 -1.18
CA ASP A 18 1.27 19.19 -2.45
C ASP A 18 1.08 20.63 -2.94
N SER A 19 2.15 21.26 -3.39
CA SER A 19 2.07 22.53 -4.11
C SER A 19 1.92 22.25 -5.60
N LYS A 20 0.72 22.52 -6.12
CA LYS A 20 0.34 22.34 -7.54
C LYS A 20 1.16 23.17 -8.54
N GLU A 21 2.14 23.93 -8.08
CA GLU A 21 3.03 24.77 -8.89
C GLU A 21 4.48 24.25 -8.89
N ILE A 22 4.80 23.23 -8.07
CA ILE A 22 6.15 22.71 -7.88
C ILE A 22 6.29 21.32 -8.52
N GLU A 23 7.42 21.08 -9.18
CA GLU A 23 7.82 19.74 -9.62
C GLU A 23 8.84 19.14 -8.64
N TYR A 24 8.46 18.07 -7.95
CA TYR A 24 9.32 17.44 -6.96
C TYR A 24 10.35 16.51 -7.64
N GLN A 25 11.65 16.72 -7.36
CA GLN A 25 12.71 15.97 -8.06
C GLN A 25 12.81 14.51 -7.61
N LYS A 26 12.58 14.22 -6.32
CA LYS A 26 12.82 12.91 -5.70
C LYS A 26 11.55 12.11 -5.37
N GLN A 27 10.38 12.63 -5.70
CA GLN A 27 9.08 11.98 -5.48
C GLN A 27 8.05 12.43 -6.52
N ALA A 28 6.92 11.74 -6.57
CA ALA A 28 5.76 12.16 -7.36
C ALA A 28 5.06 13.38 -6.73
N GLY A 29 4.60 14.31 -7.57
CA GLY A 29 3.67 15.38 -7.19
C GLY A 29 2.28 15.21 -7.82
N ASP A 30 1.28 15.96 -7.36
CA ASP A 30 -0.08 15.94 -7.90
C ASP A 30 -0.11 16.32 -9.39
N ASN A 31 0.83 17.17 -9.80
CA ASN A 31 1.05 17.52 -11.20
C ASN A 31 1.44 16.32 -12.07
N ASP A 32 2.16 15.31 -11.56
CA ASP A 32 2.53 14.12 -12.32
C ASP A 32 1.26 13.31 -12.72
N TYR A 33 0.28 13.26 -11.83
CA TYR A 33 -1.01 12.57 -12.03
C TYR A 33 -2.07 13.39 -12.78
N LYS A 34 -1.85 14.69 -13.04
CA LYS A 34 -2.81 15.51 -13.81
C LYS A 34 -3.00 14.95 -15.22
N ASN A 35 -4.25 14.61 -15.56
CA ASN A 35 -4.69 13.95 -16.80
C ASN A 35 -4.23 12.48 -16.97
N SER A 36 -3.88 11.78 -15.89
CA SER A 36 -3.47 10.36 -15.95
C SER A 36 -4.54 9.42 -16.51
N ILE A 37 -5.82 9.63 -16.16
CA ILE A 37 -6.95 8.81 -16.65
C ILE A 37 -7.10 8.93 -18.18
N PRO A 38 -7.35 10.12 -18.79
CA PRO A 38 -7.60 10.20 -20.23
C PRO A 38 -6.37 9.87 -21.08
N ILE A 39 -5.15 10.01 -20.56
CA ILE A 39 -3.91 9.81 -21.35
C ILE A 39 -3.37 8.37 -21.21
N LYS A 40 -3.45 7.78 -20.02
CA LYS A 40 -2.82 6.47 -19.71
C LYS A 40 -3.78 5.44 -19.13
N GLY A 41 -5.03 5.79 -18.83
CA GLY A 41 -6.01 4.87 -18.24
C GLY A 41 -5.69 4.48 -16.79
N VAL A 42 -4.93 5.30 -16.06
CA VAL A 42 -4.50 5.05 -14.68
C VAL A 42 -4.95 6.16 -13.72
N ASN A 43 -5.23 5.78 -12.48
CA ASN A 43 -5.53 6.66 -11.35
C ASN A 43 -4.55 6.44 -10.19
N ARG A 44 -4.85 7.03 -9.03
CA ARG A 44 -4.02 6.96 -7.80
C ARG A 44 -4.38 5.70 -6.99
N GLY A 45 -3.66 4.60 -7.20
CA GLY A 45 -3.77 3.37 -6.42
C GLY A 45 -3.00 3.47 -5.11
N HIS A 46 -3.58 2.99 -4.00
CA HIS A 46 -2.96 3.05 -2.67
C HIS A 46 -2.28 1.71 -2.34
N LEU A 47 -1.18 1.74 -1.55
CA LEU A 47 -0.57 0.52 -1.01
C LEU A 47 -1.09 0.20 0.39
N PHE A 48 -1.07 1.18 1.30
CA PHE A 48 -1.95 1.16 2.48
C PHE A 48 -3.29 1.79 2.07
N PRO A 49 -4.36 1.01 1.85
CA PRO A 49 -5.63 1.56 1.40
C PRO A 49 -6.36 2.27 2.55
N CYS A 50 -7.02 3.38 2.22
CA CYS A 50 -7.88 4.12 3.15
C CYS A 50 -8.97 3.24 3.80
N SER A 51 -9.37 2.13 3.17
CA SER A 51 -10.32 1.15 3.72
C SER A 51 -9.74 0.27 4.85
N HIS A 52 -8.42 0.26 5.07
CA HIS A 52 -7.78 -0.46 6.17
C HIS A 52 -7.37 0.45 7.34
N ALA A 53 -7.65 1.76 7.22
CA ALA A 53 -7.34 2.75 8.24
C ALA A 53 -8.55 2.99 9.16
N HIS A 54 -8.41 2.58 10.43
CA HIS A 54 -9.46 2.63 11.44
C HIS A 54 -10.00 4.05 11.70
N ASP A 55 -9.13 5.01 12.01
CA ASP A 55 -9.48 6.40 12.32
C ASP A 55 -9.25 7.36 11.15
N LEU A 56 -10.01 8.45 11.11
CA LEU A 56 -9.95 9.51 10.11
C LEU A 56 -8.55 10.12 9.86
N ASP A 57 -7.67 10.18 10.86
CA ASP A 57 -6.33 10.74 10.66
C ASP A 57 -5.37 9.71 10.03
N THR A 58 -5.47 8.43 10.42
CA THR A 58 -4.81 7.35 9.68
C THR A 58 -5.33 7.31 8.24
N GLN A 59 -6.65 7.47 8.01
CA GLN A 59 -7.23 7.54 6.66
C GLN A 59 -6.60 8.68 5.84
N LYS A 60 -6.54 9.90 6.37
CA LYS A 60 -5.87 11.04 5.71
C LYS A 60 -4.40 10.72 5.40
N SER A 61 -3.66 10.09 6.31
CA SER A 61 -2.24 9.76 6.11
C SER A 61 -2.00 8.83 4.91
N THR A 62 -2.96 7.98 4.54
CA THR A 62 -2.85 7.11 3.35
C THR A 62 -2.76 7.89 2.03
N PHE A 63 -3.13 9.17 2.04
CA PHE A 63 -3.12 10.08 0.89
C PHE A 63 -1.81 10.89 0.77
N THR A 64 -0.66 10.35 1.21
CA THR A 64 0.65 10.82 0.73
C THR A 64 1.02 10.12 -0.59
N LEU A 65 1.60 10.86 -1.54
CA LEU A 65 2.00 10.31 -2.84
C LEU A 65 3.15 9.29 -2.73
N THR A 66 3.83 9.23 -1.58
CA THR A 66 4.75 8.12 -1.29
C THR A 66 4.04 6.80 -0.97
N ASN A 67 2.72 6.80 -0.73
CA ASN A 67 1.87 5.61 -0.62
C ASN A 67 1.11 5.28 -1.93
N ILE A 68 1.34 6.02 -3.02
CA ILE A 68 0.54 5.97 -4.25
C ILE A 68 1.35 5.48 -5.45
N VAL A 69 0.71 4.62 -6.24
CA VAL A 69 1.16 4.19 -7.58
C VAL A 69 0.15 4.60 -8.66
N PRO A 70 0.58 4.77 -9.93
CA PRO A 70 -0.35 4.82 -11.06
C PRO A 70 -0.96 3.44 -11.31
N GLN A 71 -2.22 3.25 -10.95
CA GLN A 71 -2.93 1.98 -11.07
C GLN A 71 -3.99 2.04 -12.17
N VAL A 72 -4.12 1.00 -13.00
CA VAL A 72 -5.13 0.98 -14.07
C VAL A 72 -6.53 1.12 -13.47
N VAL A 73 -7.36 2.05 -14.00
CA VAL A 73 -8.62 2.44 -13.37
C VAL A 73 -9.59 1.27 -13.18
N SER A 74 -9.66 0.36 -14.16
CA SER A 74 -10.50 -0.84 -14.01
C SER A 74 -9.90 -1.84 -13.01
N PHE A 75 -8.57 -1.99 -12.94
CA PHE A 75 -7.92 -2.86 -11.95
C PHE A 75 -8.18 -2.39 -10.52
N ASN A 76 -7.91 -1.10 -10.26
CA ASN A 76 -8.12 -0.46 -8.97
C ASN A 76 -9.58 -0.62 -8.51
N ASN A 77 -10.54 -0.19 -9.33
CA ASN A 77 -11.96 -0.24 -8.98
C ASN A 77 -12.59 -1.65 -9.07
N GLY A 78 -11.89 -2.61 -9.66
CA GLY A 78 -12.35 -3.97 -9.94
C GLY A 78 -11.75 -5.01 -8.99
N ARG A 79 -10.97 -5.95 -9.51
CA ARG A 79 -10.44 -7.10 -8.76
C ARG A 79 -9.50 -6.70 -7.62
N TRP A 80 -8.81 -5.55 -7.72
CA TRP A 80 -7.99 -5.04 -6.61
C TRP A 80 -8.86 -4.59 -5.42
N LYS A 81 -9.80 -3.65 -5.61
CA LYS A 81 -10.78 -3.24 -4.57
C LYS A 81 -11.52 -4.43 -3.96
N LYS A 82 -11.95 -5.42 -4.77
CA LYS A 82 -12.60 -6.64 -4.28
C LYS A 82 -11.67 -7.44 -3.35
N MET A 83 -10.40 -7.57 -3.70
CA MET A 83 -9.38 -8.20 -2.88
C MET A 83 -9.14 -7.41 -1.58
N GLU A 84 -9.00 -6.08 -1.65
CA GLU A 84 -8.83 -5.22 -0.46
C GLU A 84 -9.96 -5.41 0.55
N CYS A 85 -11.22 -5.46 0.08
CA CYS A 85 -12.39 -5.74 0.91
C CYS A 85 -12.32 -7.16 1.52
N LYS A 86 -12.00 -8.19 0.73
CA LYS A 86 -11.87 -9.57 1.24
C LYS A 86 -10.77 -9.71 2.28
N VAL A 87 -9.63 -9.04 2.11
CA VAL A 87 -8.55 -9.00 3.11
C VAL A 87 -9.05 -8.27 4.36
N GLN A 88 -9.61 -7.06 4.23
CA GLN A 88 -10.15 -6.29 5.37
C GLN A 88 -11.14 -7.11 6.22
N THR A 89 -12.09 -7.81 5.59
CA THR A 89 -13.05 -8.68 6.27
C THR A 89 -12.35 -9.88 6.93
N THR A 90 -11.43 -10.54 6.24
CA THR A 90 -10.64 -11.65 6.79
C THR A 90 -9.86 -11.21 8.04
N LEU A 91 -9.20 -10.06 7.99
CA LEU A 91 -8.45 -9.52 9.13
C LEU A 91 -9.39 -9.17 10.31
N LYS A 92 -10.53 -8.52 10.05
CA LYS A 92 -11.52 -8.17 11.08
C LYS A 92 -12.08 -9.40 11.82
N LEU A 93 -12.34 -10.50 11.09
CA LEU A 93 -12.99 -11.69 11.62
C LEU A 93 -12.02 -12.70 12.24
N ASN A 94 -10.88 -12.95 11.59
CA ASN A 94 -10.03 -14.10 11.89
C ASN A 94 -8.72 -13.76 12.60
N CYS A 95 -8.26 -12.50 12.54
CA CYS A 95 -6.93 -12.10 12.99
C CYS A 95 -6.93 -11.49 14.40
N LYS A 96 -7.47 -12.23 15.37
CA LYS A 96 -7.60 -11.77 16.77
C LYS A 96 -6.72 -12.55 17.73
N ASP A 97 -6.29 -11.89 18.80
CA ASP A 97 -5.57 -12.47 19.95
C ASP A 97 -6.52 -13.08 21.00
N ALA A 98 -5.96 -13.49 22.15
CA ALA A 98 -6.72 -14.09 23.24
C ALA A 98 -7.71 -13.12 23.93
N ASN A 99 -7.56 -11.81 23.70
CA ASN A 99 -8.35 -10.73 24.30
C ASN A 99 -9.32 -10.10 23.28
N ASP A 100 -9.59 -10.81 22.17
CA ASP A 100 -10.38 -10.34 21.01
C ASP A 100 -9.79 -9.09 20.30
N GLN A 101 -8.53 -8.74 20.58
CA GLN A 101 -7.85 -7.61 19.93
C GLN A 101 -7.25 -8.04 18.60
N ILE A 102 -7.35 -7.18 17.58
CA ILE A 102 -6.82 -7.48 16.26
C ILE A 102 -5.28 -7.46 16.30
N LYS A 103 -4.65 -8.54 15.83
CA LYS A 103 -3.19 -8.71 15.76
C LYS A 103 -2.78 -9.12 14.34
N ALA A 104 -2.80 -8.13 13.44
CA ALA A 104 -2.56 -8.31 12.01
C ALA A 104 -1.54 -7.31 11.47
N TYR A 105 -0.62 -7.81 10.65
CA TYR A 105 0.41 -7.05 9.94
C TYR A 105 0.21 -7.24 8.45
N VAL A 106 0.27 -6.15 7.68
CA VAL A 106 0.05 -6.15 6.23
C VAL A 106 1.18 -5.42 5.54
N VAL A 107 1.67 -6.00 4.44
CA VAL A 107 2.64 -5.37 3.54
C VAL A 107 2.07 -5.42 2.13
N THR A 108 1.93 -4.26 1.50
CA THR A 108 1.50 -4.11 0.11
C THR A 108 2.61 -3.45 -0.68
N GLY A 109 2.88 -3.91 -1.89
CA GLY A 109 3.95 -3.38 -2.74
C GLY A 109 3.64 -3.41 -4.23
N ALA A 110 4.58 -2.86 -4.99
CA ALA A 110 4.49 -2.75 -6.44
C ALA A 110 5.84 -3.07 -7.09
N VAL A 111 5.79 -3.76 -8.22
CA VAL A 111 6.96 -4.04 -9.05
C VAL A 111 6.97 -3.01 -10.19
N PRO A 112 8.00 -2.15 -10.28
CA PRO A 112 8.08 -1.12 -11.31
C PRO A 112 8.19 -1.74 -12.71
N SER A 113 7.61 -1.07 -13.72
CA SER A 113 7.83 -1.44 -15.11
C SER A 113 9.18 -0.92 -15.62
N ASN A 114 9.66 -1.47 -16.73
CA ASN A 114 10.94 -1.05 -17.32
C ASN A 114 10.88 0.32 -18.01
N ASN A 115 9.74 0.71 -18.59
CA ASN A 115 9.65 1.92 -19.43
C ASN A 115 8.27 2.62 -19.45
N ASN A 116 7.27 2.15 -18.71
CA ASN A 116 5.96 2.78 -18.70
C ASN A 116 5.88 3.84 -17.60
N THR A 117 5.62 5.09 -17.97
CA THR A 117 5.62 6.22 -17.02
C THR A 117 4.47 7.20 -17.28
N LEU A 118 4.04 7.90 -16.23
CA LEU A 118 3.38 9.18 -16.31
C LEU A 118 4.44 10.27 -16.54
N LYS A 119 4.27 11.04 -17.62
CA LYS A 119 5.04 12.26 -17.94
C LYS A 119 6.57 12.07 -17.92
N ASN A 120 7.07 10.88 -18.23
CA ASN A 120 8.49 10.52 -18.15
C ASN A 120 9.10 10.68 -16.74
N ARG A 121 8.27 10.67 -15.69
CA ARG A 121 8.65 10.99 -14.31
C ARG A 121 8.25 9.94 -13.28
N VAL A 122 7.01 9.47 -13.30
CA VAL A 122 6.49 8.50 -12.32
C VAL A 122 6.24 7.16 -12.99
N ASN A 123 6.85 6.10 -12.49
CA ASN A 123 6.71 4.75 -13.02
C ASN A 123 5.26 4.24 -12.85
N ILE A 124 4.71 3.66 -13.92
CA ILE A 124 3.48 2.87 -13.86
C ILE A 124 3.93 1.42 -13.65
N PRO A 125 3.71 0.81 -12.46
CA PRO A 125 4.20 -0.54 -12.17
C PRO A 125 3.53 -1.57 -13.06
N ASP A 126 4.21 -2.68 -13.36
CA ASP A 126 3.65 -3.81 -14.11
C ASP A 126 2.80 -4.73 -13.22
N LEU A 127 3.11 -4.83 -11.93
CA LEU A 127 2.44 -5.72 -10.98
C LEU A 127 2.26 -5.06 -9.61
N MET A 128 1.16 -5.38 -8.93
CA MET A 128 0.91 -5.04 -7.53
C MET A 128 0.67 -6.30 -6.71
N TRP A 129 1.11 -6.29 -5.46
CA TRP A 129 0.99 -7.41 -4.52
C TRP A 129 0.65 -6.94 -3.12
N THR A 130 -0.02 -7.77 -2.35
CA THR A 130 -0.23 -7.58 -0.91
C THR A 130 -0.13 -8.91 -0.19
N ALA A 131 0.35 -8.88 1.05
CA ALA A 131 0.40 -10.03 1.92
C ALA A 131 0.11 -9.61 3.35
N TYR A 132 -0.54 -10.49 4.11
CA TYR A 132 -0.72 -10.32 5.54
C TYR A 132 -0.18 -11.51 6.31
N CYS A 133 0.22 -11.25 7.55
CA CYS A 133 0.44 -12.26 8.56
C CYS A 133 -0.22 -11.81 9.86
N CYS A 134 -0.98 -12.71 10.50
CA CYS A 134 -1.76 -12.37 11.67
C CYS A 134 -1.93 -13.57 12.61
N TYR A 135 -2.23 -13.30 13.88
CA TYR A 135 -2.52 -14.36 14.83
C TYR A 135 -4.01 -14.70 14.82
N ASN A 136 -4.35 -15.98 14.80
CA ASN A 136 -5.72 -16.48 14.87
C ASN A 136 -5.96 -17.24 16.18
N ASN A 137 -6.68 -16.63 17.11
CA ASN A 137 -6.96 -17.20 18.43
C ASN A 137 -7.89 -18.43 18.42
N ASN A 138 -8.68 -18.66 17.37
CA ASN A 138 -9.50 -19.87 17.24
C ASN A 138 -8.61 -21.08 16.92
N LEU A 139 -7.60 -20.87 16.08
CA LEU A 139 -6.63 -21.89 15.64
C LEU A 139 -5.36 -21.95 16.51
N LYS A 140 -5.18 -20.98 17.42
CA LYS A 140 -4.00 -20.83 18.29
C LYS A 140 -2.65 -20.74 17.56
N GLN A 141 -2.66 -20.18 16.35
CA GLN A 141 -1.48 -20.10 15.48
C GLN A 141 -1.46 -18.83 14.64
N TRP A 142 -0.28 -18.52 14.09
CA TRP A 142 -0.15 -17.52 13.03
C TRP A 142 -0.68 -18.06 11.71
N VAL A 143 -1.27 -17.18 10.91
CA VAL A 143 -1.79 -17.46 9.58
C VAL A 143 -1.34 -16.36 8.64
N ALA A 144 -1.06 -16.73 7.39
CA ALA A 144 -0.59 -15.79 6.38
C ALA A 144 -1.18 -16.08 5.00
N GLN A 145 -1.24 -15.07 4.16
CA GLN A 145 -1.76 -15.17 2.79
C GLN A 145 -1.26 -14.00 1.94
N ALA A 146 -1.08 -14.25 0.65
CA ALA A 146 -0.69 -13.27 -0.34
C ALA A 146 -1.65 -13.20 -1.53
N HIS A 147 -1.74 -12.04 -2.16
CA HIS A 147 -2.50 -11.78 -3.39
C HIS A 147 -1.65 -10.89 -4.29
N TRP A 148 -1.63 -11.14 -5.59
CA TRP A 148 -1.00 -10.23 -6.55
C TRP A 148 -1.72 -10.26 -7.89
N GLY A 149 -1.47 -9.23 -8.71
CA GLY A 149 -1.98 -9.16 -10.07
C GLY A 149 -1.25 -8.12 -10.90
N GLU A 150 -1.16 -8.41 -12.20
CA GLU A 150 -0.71 -7.45 -13.21
C GLU A 150 -1.59 -6.20 -13.20
N ASN A 151 -0.95 -5.03 -13.25
CA ASN A 151 -1.56 -3.71 -13.26
C ASN A 151 -2.09 -3.37 -14.66
N GLN A 152 -3.04 -4.18 -15.14
CA GLN A 152 -3.63 -4.11 -16.47
C GLN A 152 -5.15 -4.05 -16.40
N LYS A 153 -5.82 -3.88 -17.55
CA LYS A 153 -7.28 -3.87 -17.58
C LYS A 153 -7.86 -5.19 -17.04
N GLU A 154 -8.95 -5.09 -16.28
CA GLU A 154 -9.70 -6.25 -15.77
C GLU A 154 -9.90 -7.33 -16.83
N ASP A 155 -9.56 -8.56 -16.48
CA ASP A 155 -10.22 -9.75 -16.98
C ASP A 155 -11.35 -10.15 -16.01
N ASN A 156 -12.28 -11.01 -16.43
CA ASN A 156 -13.40 -11.47 -15.59
C ASN A 156 -12.97 -12.43 -14.45
N LYS A 157 -11.73 -12.32 -13.96
CA LYS A 157 -11.12 -13.19 -12.94
C LYS A 157 -11.01 -12.46 -11.61
N THR A 158 -11.10 -13.21 -10.52
CA THR A 158 -10.70 -12.77 -9.18
C THR A 158 -9.17 -12.84 -9.03
N LEU A 159 -8.61 -12.06 -8.12
CA LEU A 159 -7.22 -12.28 -7.70
C LEU A 159 -7.14 -13.57 -6.87
N PRO A 160 -6.19 -14.48 -7.17
CA PRO A 160 -6.03 -15.70 -6.41
C PRO A 160 -5.46 -15.39 -5.03
N SER A 161 -5.87 -16.20 -4.04
CA SER A 161 -5.17 -16.30 -2.76
C SER A 161 -4.00 -17.27 -2.90
N ASN A 162 -2.84 -16.88 -2.42
CA ASN A 162 -1.57 -17.60 -2.55
C ASN A 162 -0.87 -17.70 -1.19
N THR A 163 0.10 -18.60 -1.11
CA THR A 163 1.01 -18.76 0.03
C THR A 163 2.05 -17.64 0.07
N LEU A 164 2.79 -17.51 1.18
CA LEU A 164 3.95 -16.61 1.21
C LEU A 164 5.12 -17.17 0.37
N ALA A 165 5.27 -18.49 0.27
CA ALA A 165 6.29 -19.12 -0.57
C ALA A 165 6.11 -18.74 -2.05
N GLU A 166 4.90 -18.88 -2.60
CA GLU A 166 4.63 -18.50 -3.99
C GLU A 166 4.80 -16.99 -4.22
N LEU A 167 4.52 -16.15 -3.22
CA LEU A 167 4.84 -14.72 -3.26
C LEU A 167 6.34 -14.48 -3.32
N TYR A 168 7.13 -15.16 -2.48
CA TYR A 168 8.59 -14.98 -2.43
C TYR A 168 9.23 -15.43 -3.76
N ASP A 169 8.78 -16.56 -4.32
CA ASP A 169 9.18 -17.02 -5.65
C ASP A 169 8.78 -16.04 -6.77
N MET A 170 7.63 -15.37 -6.65
CA MET A 170 7.19 -14.33 -7.60
C MET A 170 8.08 -13.08 -7.50
N LEU A 171 8.35 -12.60 -6.29
CA LEU A 171 9.14 -11.41 -6.05
C LEU A 171 10.63 -11.61 -6.40
N ASP A 172 11.24 -12.74 -6.06
CA ASP A 172 12.65 -13.03 -6.38
C ASP A 172 12.89 -13.00 -7.90
N ARG A 173 12.00 -13.62 -8.69
CA ARG A 173 12.02 -13.54 -10.16
C ARG A 173 11.95 -12.11 -10.70
N HIS A 174 11.22 -11.21 -10.02
CA HIS A 174 11.12 -9.80 -10.41
C HIS A 174 12.30 -8.94 -9.92
N TYR A 175 12.99 -9.34 -8.85
CA TYR A 175 14.14 -8.60 -8.29
C TYR A 175 15.53 -9.16 -8.69
N GLY A 176 15.57 -10.20 -9.54
CA GLY A 176 16.78 -10.62 -10.25
C GLY A 176 17.21 -12.07 -10.04
N GLY A 177 16.43 -12.89 -9.32
CA GLY A 177 16.69 -14.33 -9.16
C GLY A 177 17.91 -14.63 -8.28
N GLY A 178 18.06 -13.90 -7.17
CA GLY A 178 19.25 -13.92 -6.33
C GLY A 178 19.08 -14.69 -5.01
N GLY A 179 17.85 -15.04 -4.64
CA GLY A 179 17.53 -15.65 -3.34
C GLY A 179 17.29 -14.61 -2.23
N ASP A 180 16.71 -15.07 -1.12
CA ASP A 180 16.45 -14.34 0.12
C ASP A 180 15.37 -13.23 0.08
N VAL A 181 14.32 -13.39 -0.73
CA VAL A 181 13.08 -12.63 -0.49
C VAL A 181 12.30 -13.20 0.70
N GLN A 182 12.00 -12.35 1.69
CA GLN A 182 11.17 -12.72 2.84
C GLN A 182 10.40 -11.51 3.38
N VAL A 183 9.07 -11.47 3.20
CA VAL A 183 8.22 -10.33 3.60
C VAL A 183 7.91 -10.32 5.10
N PHE A 184 7.86 -11.49 5.74
CA PHE A 184 7.52 -11.67 7.16
C PHE A 184 8.49 -12.65 7.86
N PRO A 185 8.69 -12.56 9.19
CA PRO A 185 9.52 -13.50 9.95
C PRO A 185 8.97 -14.94 9.93
N ASP A 186 9.82 -15.91 10.28
CA ASP A 186 9.56 -17.35 10.10
C ASP A 186 8.37 -17.91 10.89
N GLN A 187 7.86 -17.18 11.90
CA GLN A 187 6.62 -17.56 12.58
C GLN A 187 5.37 -17.46 11.69
N CYS A 188 5.46 -16.76 10.55
CA CYS A 188 4.39 -16.71 9.55
C CYS A 188 4.47 -17.94 8.63
N PRO A 189 3.41 -18.76 8.52
CA PRO A 189 3.46 -20.00 7.75
C PRO A 189 3.73 -19.72 6.28
N LYS A 190 4.78 -20.32 5.73
CA LYS A 190 5.21 -20.04 4.35
C LYS A 190 4.37 -20.77 3.29
N GLY A 191 3.90 -21.99 3.56
CA GLY A 191 3.25 -22.87 2.57
C GLY A 191 1.75 -23.17 2.77
N ASP A 192 1.14 -22.75 3.88
CA ASP A 192 -0.22 -23.18 4.24
C ASP A 192 -1.27 -22.08 4.03
N ILE A 193 -2.08 -22.21 2.98
CA ILE A 193 -3.37 -21.49 2.90
C ILE A 193 -4.42 -22.32 3.62
N LEU A 194 -4.83 -21.86 4.79
CA LEU A 194 -5.93 -22.48 5.54
C LEU A 194 -7.26 -22.22 4.83
N ARG A 195 -7.73 -23.22 4.08
CA ARG A 195 -8.96 -23.15 3.25
C ARG A 195 -10.21 -22.81 4.06
N GLU A 196 -10.21 -23.11 5.36
CA GLU A 196 -11.28 -22.80 6.32
C GLU A 196 -11.42 -21.29 6.57
N LEU A 197 -10.38 -20.50 6.31
CA LEU A 197 -10.38 -19.04 6.46
C LEU A 197 -10.71 -18.29 5.15
N LEU A 198 -10.95 -19.01 4.05
CA LEU A 198 -11.28 -18.42 2.76
C LEU A 198 -12.76 -18.01 2.71
N LEU A 199 -13.01 -16.70 2.66
CA LEU A 199 -14.33 -16.14 2.37
C LEU A 199 -14.82 -16.58 0.98
N LYS A 200 -16.05 -17.10 0.91
CA LYS A 200 -16.69 -17.54 -0.32
C LYS A 200 -17.32 -16.34 -1.04
N ASP A 201 -17.47 -16.46 -2.36
CA ASP A 201 -18.21 -15.45 -3.12
C ASP A 201 -19.70 -15.51 -2.73
N GLY A 202 -20.14 -14.45 -2.04
CA GLY A 202 -21.47 -14.35 -1.43
C GLY A 202 -21.44 -13.83 0.02
N ASP A 203 -20.34 -14.02 0.75
CA ASP A 203 -20.24 -13.71 2.19
C ASP A 203 -20.15 -12.19 2.51
N VAL A 204 -20.16 -11.32 1.50
CA VAL A 204 -19.90 -9.87 1.64
C VAL A 204 -21.21 -9.07 1.62
N HIS A 205 -21.82 -8.91 2.79
CA HIS A 205 -22.97 -8.02 3.02
C HIS A 205 -22.61 -6.85 3.95
N ASP A 206 -21.76 -5.93 3.47
CA ASP A 206 -21.76 -4.56 3.98
C ASP A 206 -21.43 -3.56 2.86
N HIS A 207 -22.34 -2.62 2.64
CA HIS A 207 -22.30 -1.59 1.59
C HIS A 207 -22.72 -0.23 2.17
N SER A 208 -22.07 0.15 3.27
CA SER A 208 -22.12 1.48 3.89
C SER A 208 -20.74 1.77 4.52
N VAL A 209 -20.18 2.98 4.61
CA VAL A 209 -20.70 4.37 4.65
C VAL A 209 -19.70 5.31 3.93
N TYR A 210 -20.13 6.43 3.33
CA TYR A 210 -19.26 7.43 2.69
C TYR A 210 -19.72 8.89 2.91
N TYR A 211 -18.78 9.85 2.83
CA TYR A 211 -18.89 11.33 3.00
C TYR A 211 -19.06 11.81 4.47
N ASN A 212 -18.40 12.88 4.98
CA ASN A 212 -17.75 14.04 4.33
C ASN A 212 -16.55 14.68 5.10
N ASP A 213 -15.71 15.43 4.37
CA ASP A 213 -14.64 16.42 4.72
C ASP A 213 -13.83 16.39 6.05
N CYS A 214 -12.48 16.48 5.93
CA CYS A 214 -11.60 17.15 6.91
C CYS A 214 -10.20 17.50 6.34
N VAL A 215 -9.63 18.64 6.79
CA VAL A 215 -8.35 19.23 6.32
C VAL A 215 -7.40 19.51 7.49
N TYR A 216 -6.18 18.95 7.54
CA TYR A 216 -5.05 19.38 8.43
C TYR A 216 -3.65 18.96 7.87
N SER A 217 -2.57 19.16 8.66
CA SER A 217 -1.12 18.95 8.39
C SER A 217 -0.62 17.53 8.81
N SER A 218 0.61 17.08 8.47
CA SER A 218 1.09 15.66 8.60
C SER A 218 2.65 15.43 8.51
N VAL A 219 3.34 14.29 8.86
CA VAL A 219 4.86 13.95 8.78
C VAL A 219 5.28 12.67 8.00
N GLY A 220 6.36 12.68 7.21
CA GLY A 220 7.18 11.47 7.04
C GLY A 220 8.57 11.70 7.64
N VAL A 221 9.01 10.82 8.54
CA VAL A 221 10.42 10.81 8.94
C VAL A 221 11.14 9.92 7.94
N LYS A 222 11.90 10.52 7.02
CA LYS A 222 12.93 9.79 6.27
C LYS A 222 13.96 9.29 7.28
N VAL A 223 14.19 8.00 7.31
CA VAL A 223 15.16 7.32 8.19
C VAL A 223 16.19 6.58 7.34
N GLU A 224 17.35 6.22 7.89
CA GLU A 224 18.30 5.37 7.16
C GLU A 224 17.90 3.90 7.28
N LYS A 225 17.36 3.52 8.44
CA LYS A 225 16.73 2.22 8.72
C LYS A 225 15.44 2.42 9.50
N PHE A 226 14.46 1.55 9.32
CA PHE A 226 13.20 1.60 10.09
C PHE A 226 13.41 1.43 11.61
N SER A 227 14.56 0.88 12.04
CA SER A 227 14.98 0.79 13.44
C SER A 227 15.34 2.12 14.10
N ASP A 228 15.69 3.15 13.32
CA ASP A 228 16.15 4.44 13.84
C ASP A 228 15.01 5.22 14.53
N VAL A 229 13.77 4.86 14.20
CA VAL A 229 12.54 5.32 14.86
C VAL A 229 11.85 4.09 15.44
N PRO A 230 11.98 3.81 16.76
CA PRO A 230 11.44 2.59 17.37
C PRO A 230 9.94 2.39 17.14
N GLN A 231 9.15 3.47 17.07
CA GLN A 231 7.73 3.41 16.75
C GLN A 231 7.44 2.84 15.35
N CYS A 232 8.39 2.96 14.41
CA CYS A 232 8.24 2.41 13.07
C CYS A 232 8.34 0.89 13.04
N GLN A 233 9.11 0.31 13.96
CA GLN A 233 9.24 -1.15 14.08
C GLN A 233 7.90 -1.81 14.42
N ASN A 234 6.96 -1.08 15.03
CA ASN A 234 5.62 -1.58 15.36
C ASN A 234 4.77 -1.95 14.12
N PHE A 235 5.10 -1.43 12.94
CA PHE A 235 4.42 -1.80 11.68
C PHE A 235 4.92 -3.11 11.08
N PHE A 236 6.00 -3.66 11.65
CA PHE A 236 6.61 -4.90 11.23
C PHE A 236 6.44 -5.94 12.33
N LEU A 237 6.15 -7.19 11.94
CA LEU A 237 6.03 -8.26 12.92
C LEU A 237 7.41 -8.50 13.55
N GLU A 238 7.48 -8.42 14.89
CA GLU A 238 8.74 -8.47 15.67
C GLU A 238 9.78 -7.40 15.29
N GLY A 239 9.36 -6.33 14.60
CA GLY A 239 10.27 -5.36 14.03
C GLY A 239 11.04 -5.86 12.80
N THR A 240 10.75 -7.07 12.31
CA THR A 240 11.39 -7.68 11.14
C THR A 240 10.85 -7.09 9.85
N THR A 241 11.64 -6.24 9.20
CA THR A 241 11.34 -5.65 7.90
C THR A 241 11.40 -6.69 6.77
N PRO A 242 10.68 -6.50 5.65
CA PRO A 242 10.86 -7.30 4.45
C PRO A 242 12.33 -7.35 3.98
N ASN A 243 12.84 -8.54 3.69
CA ASN A 243 14.05 -8.74 2.91
C ASN A 243 13.68 -8.77 1.42
N LEU A 244 14.31 -7.90 0.64
CA LEU A 244 14.17 -7.75 -0.81
C LEU A 244 15.56 -7.64 -1.42
N THR A 245 16.00 -8.69 -2.09
CA THR A 245 17.33 -8.87 -2.67
C THR A 245 17.77 -7.65 -3.48
N GLY A 246 18.95 -7.11 -3.17
CA GLY A 246 19.50 -5.92 -3.85
C GLY A 246 18.81 -4.58 -3.51
N ILE A 247 17.77 -4.56 -2.68
CA ILE A 247 17.02 -3.36 -2.29
C ILE A 247 17.14 -3.08 -0.79
N LEU A 248 16.68 -4.02 0.04
CA LEU A 248 16.60 -3.92 1.50
C LEU A 248 16.94 -5.29 2.08
N VAL A 249 18.11 -5.41 2.72
CA VAL A 249 18.60 -6.67 3.31
C VAL A 249 18.86 -6.41 4.79
N ASP A 250 18.31 -7.25 5.68
CA ASP A 250 18.41 -7.12 7.14
C ASP A 250 18.15 -5.68 7.64
N GLY A 251 17.03 -5.10 7.21
CA GLY A 251 16.62 -3.74 7.54
C GLY A 251 17.53 -2.63 6.98
N THR A 252 18.52 -2.97 6.15
CA THR A 252 19.52 -2.05 5.61
C THR A 252 19.35 -1.87 4.11
N VAL A 253 19.14 -0.62 3.68
CA VAL A 253 18.99 -0.28 2.26
C VAL A 253 20.33 -0.40 1.52
N GLN A 254 20.32 -1.15 0.42
CA GLN A 254 21.52 -1.46 -0.37
C GLN A 254 21.93 -0.32 -1.32
N ASN A 255 20.98 0.51 -1.76
CA ASN A 255 21.24 1.72 -2.54
C ASN A 255 20.54 2.93 -1.90
N GLN A 256 21.23 3.54 -0.91
CA GLN A 256 20.73 4.70 -0.18
C GLN A 256 20.46 5.92 -1.08
N ASN A 257 21.07 6.02 -2.27
CA ASN A 257 20.82 7.13 -3.20
C ASN A 257 19.47 7.02 -3.93
N ARG A 258 18.91 5.80 -4.01
CA ARG A 258 17.66 5.49 -4.69
C ARG A 258 16.53 5.22 -3.71
N TYR A 259 16.70 4.26 -2.81
CA TYR A 259 15.64 3.81 -1.91
C TYR A 259 15.68 4.58 -0.59
N LYS A 260 14.52 5.02 -0.11
CA LYS A 260 14.37 5.81 1.11
C LYS A 260 13.33 5.15 2.02
N PRO A 261 13.73 4.63 3.19
CA PRO A 261 12.81 4.28 4.26
C PRO A 261 12.13 5.55 4.80
N ILE A 262 10.81 5.49 4.96
CA ILE A 262 9.99 6.59 5.45
C ILE A 262 9.08 6.04 6.54
N CYS A 263 9.20 6.58 7.75
CA CYS A 263 8.21 6.38 8.79
C CYS A 263 7.11 7.42 8.66
N GLN A 264 5.95 7.01 8.18
CA GLN A 264 4.82 7.86 7.91
C GLN A 264 4.15 8.21 9.24
N LEU A 265 3.94 9.49 9.48
CA LEU A 265 3.55 10.17 10.72
C LEU A 265 2.45 11.18 10.33
N PHE A 266 1.51 11.44 11.21
CA PHE A 266 0.36 12.31 10.87
C PHE A 266 -0.21 12.85 12.16
N ASN A 267 -0.30 14.17 12.29
CA ASN A 267 -0.62 14.85 13.55
C ASN A 267 0.24 14.30 14.71
N ASN A 268 1.57 14.22 14.52
CA ASN A 268 2.54 13.67 15.50
C ASN A 268 2.34 12.19 15.93
N ILE A 269 1.52 11.40 15.24
CA ILE A 269 1.36 9.94 15.48
C ILE A 269 1.83 9.13 14.26
N TYR A 270 2.79 8.21 14.44
CA TYR A 270 3.26 7.32 13.38
C TYR A 270 2.11 6.41 12.94
N ARG A 271 1.86 6.29 11.63
CA ARG A 271 0.69 5.63 11.03
C ARG A 271 1.04 4.37 10.24
N PHE A 272 2.16 4.39 9.50
CA PHE A 272 2.64 3.24 8.72
C PHE A 272 4.12 3.43 8.33
N ALA A 273 4.73 2.40 7.75
CA ALA A 273 6.06 2.47 7.16
C ALA A 273 5.95 2.39 5.62
N THR A 274 6.88 3.05 4.91
CA THR A 274 6.99 2.96 3.44
C THR A 274 8.46 2.86 3.05
N LEU A 275 8.80 1.95 2.13
CA LEU A 275 10.08 1.98 1.42
C LEU A 275 9.84 2.59 0.04
N TYR A 276 10.45 3.74 -0.24
CA TYR A 276 10.16 4.54 -1.43
C TYR A 276 11.32 4.54 -2.45
N ASP A 277 11.03 4.31 -3.73
CA ASP A 277 12.01 4.39 -4.82
C ASP A 277 12.01 5.79 -5.44
N THR A 278 13.01 6.61 -5.11
CA THR A 278 13.11 8.00 -5.60
C THR A 278 13.47 8.10 -7.09
N THR A 279 13.91 7.00 -7.73
CA THR A 279 14.17 6.95 -9.17
C THR A 279 12.89 6.70 -9.95
N ASN A 280 12.10 5.70 -9.54
CA ASN A 280 10.81 5.41 -10.15
C ASN A 280 9.66 6.31 -9.65
N ARG A 281 9.89 7.03 -8.54
CA ARG A 281 8.93 7.92 -7.87
C ARG A 281 7.64 7.21 -7.45
N ILE A 282 7.77 5.95 -7.02
CA ILE A 282 6.70 5.13 -6.44
C ILE A 282 7.22 4.38 -5.19
N PRO A 283 6.34 3.98 -4.26
CA PRO A 283 6.71 3.03 -3.23
C PRO A 283 7.08 1.66 -3.81
N VAL A 284 8.09 1.03 -3.19
CA VAL A 284 8.39 -0.40 -3.33
C VAL A 284 7.37 -1.19 -2.50
N PHE A 285 7.19 -0.79 -1.23
CA PHE A 285 6.12 -1.29 -0.36
C PHE A 285 5.69 -0.25 0.70
N SER A 286 4.48 -0.44 1.23
CA SER A 286 4.02 0.14 2.50
C SER A 286 3.62 -0.99 3.46
N ALA A 287 3.98 -0.85 4.73
CA ALA A 287 3.73 -1.82 5.80
C ALA A 287 2.99 -1.17 6.97
N TYR A 288 1.96 -1.83 7.49
CA TYR A 288 1.09 -1.30 8.54
C TYR A 288 0.49 -2.42 9.40
N THR A 289 0.08 -2.06 10.62
CA THR A 289 -0.78 -2.90 11.44
C THR A 289 -2.24 -2.60 11.14
N PHE A 290 -3.05 -3.63 10.94
CA PHE A 290 -4.50 -3.47 10.81
C PHE A 290 -5.12 -3.54 12.20
N THR A 291 -5.78 -2.47 12.62
CA THR A 291 -6.43 -2.35 13.95
C THR A 291 -7.96 -2.38 13.88
N GLY A 292 -8.51 -2.36 12.67
CA GLY A 292 -9.95 -2.43 12.41
C GLY A 292 -10.32 -1.70 11.11
N PRO A 293 -11.54 -1.93 10.58
CA PRO A 293 -12.06 -1.13 9.47
C PRO A 293 -12.31 0.32 9.93
N PRO A 294 -12.40 1.28 8.99
CA PRO A 294 -12.97 2.60 9.18
C PRO A 294 -14.18 2.63 10.12
N THR A 295 -14.11 3.45 11.17
CA THR A 295 -15.29 3.94 11.89
C THR A 295 -15.82 5.23 11.27
N ASP A 296 -14.92 6.02 10.66
CA ASP A 296 -15.23 7.30 10.02
C ASP A 296 -15.45 7.17 8.51
N PRO A 297 -16.33 7.99 7.90
CA PRO A 297 -16.47 8.07 6.44
C PRO A 297 -15.16 8.51 5.77
N ARG A 298 -14.87 7.94 4.59
CA ARG A 298 -13.66 8.29 3.80
C ARG A 298 -13.48 9.81 3.67
N PRO A 299 -12.30 10.38 3.97
CA PRO A 299 -12.06 11.81 3.90
C PRO A 299 -12.22 12.33 2.48
N HIS A 300 -12.88 13.46 2.39
CA HIS A 300 -13.08 14.22 1.16
C HIS A 300 -11.96 15.27 1.10
N GLN A 301 -11.15 15.27 0.02
CA GLN A 301 -10.15 16.32 -0.24
C GLN A 301 -10.03 16.62 -1.74
N PRO A 302 -9.54 17.82 -2.14
CA PRO A 302 -9.74 18.37 -3.49
C PRO A 302 -9.06 17.65 -4.65
N TRP A 303 -8.16 16.71 -4.38
CA TRP A 303 -7.47 15.88 -5.38
C TRP A 303 -7.79 14.38 -5.18
N MET A 304 -8.66 14.06 -4.22
CA MET A 304 -9.03 12.70 -3.77
C MET A 304 -10.45 12.28 -4.20
N ILE A 305 -11.24 13.19 -4.79
CA ILE A 305 -12.33 12.81 -5.69
C ILE A 305 -11.79 12.79 -7.11
N GLU A 306 -11.49 11.57 -7.57
CA GLU A 306 -11.62 11.27 -8.97
C GLU A 306 -13.11 11.31 -9.31
N PRO A 307 -13.58 12.18 -10.23
CA PRO A 307 -14.95 12.10 -10.68
C PRO A 307 -15.15 10.71 -11.27
N GLN A 308 -16.10 9.96 -10.73
CA GLN A 308 -16.63 8.79 -11.43
C GLN A 308 -17.32 9.31 -12.69
N VAL A 309 -16.57 9.47 -13.77
CA VAL A 309 -17.12 9.84 -15.08
C VAL A 309 -17.87 8.61 -15.58
N GLY A 310 -19.11 8.49 -15.10
CA GLY A 310 -20.09 7.59 -15.68
C GLY A 310 -20.23 7.91 -17.15
N LEU A 311 -19.94 6.91 -17.98
CA LEU A 311 -20.49 6.67 -19.31
C LEU A 311 -21.19 7.89 -19.96
N MET A 312 -20.41 8.80 -20.54
CA MET A 312 -20.86 9.60 -21.67
C MET A 312 -19.99 9.32 -22.88
N PHE A 313 -20.22 8.15 -23.48
CA PHE A 313 -20.09 8.02 -24.92
C PHE A 313 -21.49 8.05 -25.53
N SER A 314 -21.69 9.08 -26.34
CA SER A 314 -22.87 9.36 -27.15
C SER A 314 -23.37 8.14 -27.92
N HIS A 315 -24.69 7.98 -27.98
CA HIS A 315 -25.34 7.54 -29.21
C HIS A 315 -26.01 8.76 -29.85
N ILE A 316 -25.31 9.30 -30.85
CA ILE A 316 -25.92 10.13 -31.89
C ILE A 316 -26.28 9.17 -33.03
N THR A 317 -27.57 9.04 -33.28
CA THR A 317 -28.18 8.72 -34.58
C THR A 317 -29.53 9.41 -34.62
#